data_AF-A0A925M2C6-F1
#
_entry.id   AF-A0A925M2C6-F1
#
_cell.length_a   1.000
_cell.length_b   1.000
_cell.length_c   1.000
_cell.angle_alpha   90.00
_cell.angle_beta   90.00
_cell.angle_gamma   90.00
#
_symmetry.space_group_name_H-M   'P 1'
#
loop_
_entity.id
_entity.type
_entity.pdbx_description
1 polymer ?
#
loop_
_entity_poly.entity_id
_entity_poly.type
_entity_poly.pdbx_seq_one_letter_code
_entity_poly.pdbx_strand_id
1 'polypeptide(L)'
;LCMEDEKFRMVVSRQELDAKGEAKKEWYFRHDKIAEFFLVQTFLGKSEAIEERLKTHKSDSRFRGVYFLLATLLPLDAAQRLREELIQHAADTKDHTVSDTFVQLLRSR
;
A
#
# COMPACT_ATOMS: atom_id res chain seq x y z
N LEU A 1 19.05 12.84 -18.94
CA LEU A 1 18.65 11.59 -18.24
C LEU A 1 18.02 10.68 -19.28
N CYS A 2 18.73 9.64 -19.70
CA CYS A 2 18.18 8.64 -20.62
C CYS A 2 17.47 7.56 -19.80
N MET A 3 16.17 7.36 -20.05
CA MET A 3 15.32 6.39 -19.32
C MET A 3 15.38 4.98 -19.91
N GLU A 4 16.26 4.73 -20.89
CA GLU A 4 16.35 3.45 -21.61
C GLU A 4 17.06 2.33 -20.82
N ASP A 5 17.78 2.67 -19.74
CA ASP A 5 18.49 1.71 -18.89
C ASP A 5 17.50 0.79 -18.13
N GLU A 6 17.80 -0.51 -18.08
CA GLU A 6 16.97 -1.52 -17.43
C GLU A 6 16.68 -1.22 -15.95
N LYS A 7 17.55 -0.46 -15.27
CA LYS A 7 17.33 -0.04 -13.88
C LYS A 7 16.12 0.87 -13.70
N PHE A 8 15.68 1.55 -14.75
CA PHE A 8 14.49 2.42 -14.72
C PHE A 8 13.19 1.68 -15.10
N ARG A 9 13.26 0.38 -15.44
CA ARG A 9 12.04 -0.41 -15.70
C ARG A 9 11.21 -0.56 -14.42
N MET A 10 9.95 -0.13 -14.51
CA MET A 10 8.98 -0.22 -13.43
C MET A 10 8.42 -1.63 -13.22
N VAL A 11 8.36 -2.43 -14.29
CA VAL A 11 7.78 -3.78 -14.28
C VAL A 11 8.80 -4.75 -14.83
N VAL A 12 8.85 -5.93 -14.22
CA VAL A 12 9.69 -7.05 -14.62
C VAL A 12 8.82 -8.30 -14.74
N SER A 13 9.18 -9.20 -15.66
CA SER A 13 8.52 -10.50 -15.80
C SER A 13 9.36 -11.60 -15.17
N ARG A 14 8.71 -12.52 -14.46
CA ARG A 14 9.31 -13.77 -14.00
C ARG A 14 8.67 -14.91 -14.79
N GLN A 15 9.52 -15.76 -15.35
CA GLN A 15 9.09 -17.00 -15.98
C GLN A 15 9.42 -18.14 -15.01
N GLU A 16 8.40 -18.87 -14.59
CA GLU A 16 8.54 -20.07 -13.78
C GLU A 16 7.81 -21.22 -14.45
N LEU A 17 8.32 -22.42 -14.26
CA LEU A 17 7.60 -23.64 -14.63
C LEU A 17 6.58 -23.89 -13.52
N ASP A 18 5.32 -24.07 -13.90
CA ASP A 18 4.28 -24.45 -12.96
C ASP A 18 4.45 -25.91 -12.52
N ALA A 19 3.57 -26.38 -11.63
CA ALA A 19 3.59 -27.77 -11.14
C ALA A 19 3.40 -28.84 -12.24
N LYS A 20 2.98 -28.45 -13.45
CA LYS A 20 2.79 -29.31 -14.63
C LYS A 20 3.93 -29.19 -15.64
N GLY A 21 4.92 -28.34 -15.39
CA GLY A 21 6.04 -28.08 -16.30
C GLY A 21 5.71 -27.09 -17.42
N GLU A 22 4.60 -26.35 -17.34
CA GLU A 22 4.26 -25.30 -18.29
C GLU A 22 4.89 -23.97 -17.88
N ALA A 23 5.42 -23.22 -18.86
CA ALA A 23 6.03 -21.92 -18.59
C ALA A 23 4.95 -20.87 -18.26
N LYS A 24 4.86 -20.49 -16.99
CA LYS A 24 4.03 -19.39 -16.51
C LYS A 24 4.82 -18.09 -16.50
N LYS A 25 4.31 -17.07 -17.19
CA LYS A 25 4.88 -15.72 -17.19
C LYS A 25 4.02 -14.81 -16.31
N GLU A 26 4.60 -14.31 -15.22
CA GLU A 26 3.96 -13.34 -14.34
C GLU A 26 4.70 -12.00 -14.37
N TRP A 27 3.96 -10.90 -14.21
CA TRP A 27 4.50 -9.55 -14.19
C TRP A 27 4.35 -8.96 -12.78
N TYR A 28 5.39 -8.29 -12.31
CA TYR A 28 5.41 -7.64 -11.01
C TYR A 28 6.11 -6.29 -11.12
N PHE A 29 5.67 -5.34 -10.28
CA PHE A 29 6.40 -4.08 -10.13
C PHE A 29 7.76 -4.37 -9.51
N ARG A 30 8.80 -3.74 -10.05
CA ARG A 30 10.18 -3.92 -9.58
C ARG A 30 10.37 -3.43 -8.14
N HIS A 31 9.59 -2.44 -7.72
CA HIS A 31 9.66 -1.85 -6.40
C HIS A 31 8.26 -1.72 -5.79
N ASP A 32 8.13 -2.12 -4.53
CA ASP A 32 6.87 -2.03 -3.79
C ASP A 32 6.32 -0.59 -3.78
N LYS A 33 7.20 0.41 -3.64
CA LYS A 33 6.81 1.84 -3.70
C LYS A 33 6.10 2.23 -5.00
N ILE A 34 6.44 1.58 -6.12
CA ILE A 34 5.75 1.82 -7.39
C ILE A 34 4.35 1.21 -7.34
N ALA A 35 4.23 -0.04 -6.86
CA ALA A 35 2.94 -0.69 -6.71
C ALA A 35 2.02 0.10 -5.77
N GLU A 36 2.54 0.53 -4.61
CA GLU A 36 1.83 1.34 -3.62
C GLU A 36 1.30 2.65 -4.21
N PHE A 37 2.09 3.32 -5.06
CA PHE A 37 1.68 4.56 -5.73
C PHE A 37 0.45 4.36 -6.64
N PHE A 38 0.33 3.22 -7.31
CA PHE A 38 -0.86 2.90 -8.10
C PHE A 38 -2.00 2.38 -7.22
N LEU A 39 -1.68 1.53 -6.24
CA LEU A 39 -2.67 0.93 -5.35
C LEU A 39 -3.42 1.98 -4.53
N VAL A 40 -2.74 3.02 -4.03
CA VAL A 40 -3.37 4.05 -3.20
C VAL A 40 -4.54 4.75 -3.90
N GLN A 41 -4.51 4.86 -5.23
CA GLN A 41 -5.61 5.45 -6.00
C GLN A 41 -6.92 4.68 -5.80
N THR A 42 -6.84 3.37 -5.54
CA THR A 42 -8.00 2.51 -5.27
C THR A 42 -8.55 2.67 -3.84
N PHE A 43 -7.86 3.42 -2.99
CA PHE A 43 -8.24 3.72 -1.60
C PHE A 43 -8.72 5.18 -1.44
N LEU A 44 -8.69 5.99 -2.50
CA LEU A 44 -9.16 7.37 -2.48
C LEU A 44 -10.62 7.44 -2.92
N GLY A 45 -11.46 8.11 -2.13
CA GLY A 45 -12.89 8.28 -2.41
C GLY A 45 -13.76 8.10 -1.18
N LYS A 46 -15.07 7.90 -1.39
CA LYS A 46 -16.08 7.77 -0.31
C LYS A 46 -17.10 6.67 -0.58
N SER A 47 -16.69 5.56 -1.21
CA SER A 47 -17.59 4.42 -1.43
C SER A 47 -17.44 3.37 -0.33
N GLU A 48 -18.50 2.62 -0.06
CA GLU A 48 -18.51 1.51 0.89
C GLU A 48 -17.41 0.47 0.57
N ALA A 49 -17.19 0.18 -0.71
CA ALA A 49 -16.11 -0.70 -1.17
C ALA A 49 -14.71 -0.21 -0.79
N ILE A 50 -14.48 1.11 -0.70
CA ILE A 50 -13.20 1.67 -0.25
C ILE A 50 -13.05 1.48 1.26
N GLU A 51 -14.11 1.71 2.04
CA GLU A 51 -14.08 1.49 3.49
C GLU A 51 -13.86 0.02 3.84
N GLU A 52 -14.50 -0.89 3.12
CA GLU A 52 -14.28 -2.33 3.27
C GLU A 52 -12.83 -2.72 2.95
N ARG A 53 -12.26 -2.15 1.87
CA ARG A 53 -10.86 -2.37 1.49
C ARG A 53 -9.88 -1.87 2.55
N LEU A 54 -10.13 -0.68 3.11
CA LEU A 54 -9.38 -0.13 4.25
C LEU A 54 -9.46 -1.04 5.47
N LYS A 55 -10.60 -1.66 5.75
CA LYS A 55 -10.72 -2.59 6.89
C LYS A 55 -9.96 -3.90 6.62
N THR A 56 -10.12 -4.44 5.41
CA THR A 56 -9.60 -5.77 5.03
C THR A 56 -8.08 -5.82 5.04
N HIS A 57 -7.41 -4.76 4.60
CA HIS A 57 -5.96 -4.77 4.39
C HIS A 57 -5.14 -4.11 5.51
N LYS A 58 -5.73 -3.79 6.67
CA LYS A 58 -5.03 -3.10 7.78
C LYS A 58 -3.80 -3.85 8.30
N SER A 59 -3.89 -5.18 8.37
CA SER A 59 -2.79 -6.04 8.83
C SER A 59 -1.94 -6.63 7.70
N ASP A 60 -2.25 -6.33 6.44
CA ASP A 60 -1.53 -6.89 5.30
C ASP A 60 -0.25 -6.09 5.06
N SER A 61 0.91 -6.74 5.25
CA SER A 61 2.21 -6.10 5.11
C SER A 61 2.44 -5.47 3.74
N ARG A 62 1.77 -5.99 2.69
CA ARG A 62 1.88 -5.50 1.30
C ARG A 62 1.19 -4.15 1.08
N PHE A 63 0.31 -3.75 1.99
CA PHE A 63 -0.45 -2.49 1.90
C PHE A 63 0.06 -1.42 2.87
N ARG A 64 1.11 -1.68 3.66
CA ARG A 64 1.62 -0.72 4.66
C ARG A 64 1.96 0.64 4.06
N GLY A 65 2.70 0.67 2.94
CA GLY A 65 3.03 1.94 2.29
C GLY A 65 1.82 2.66 1.69
N VAL A 66 0.73 1.94 1.37
CA VAL A 66 -0.55 2.57 0.98
C VAL A 66 -1.10 3.39 2.14
N TYR A 67 -1.12 2.86 3.37
CA TYR A 67 -1.55 3.63 4.54
C TYR A 67 -0.65 4.86 4.78
N PHE A 68 0.65 4.73 4.58
CA PHE A 68 1.57 5.86 4.71
C PHE A 68 1.31 6.96 3.68
N LEU A 69 0.98 6.59 2.45
CA LEU A 69 0.56 7.53 1.41
C LEU A 69 -0.81 8.16 1.75
N LEU A 70 -1.74 7.42 2.35
CA LEU A 70 -3.03 7.97 2.77
C LEU A 70 -2.90 9.06 3.86
N ALA A 71 -1.88 9.01 4.72
CA ALA A 71 -1.62 10.07 5.69
C ALA A 71 -1.40 11.44 5.03
N THR A 72 -0.80 11.46 3.84
CA THR A 72 -0.50 12.69 3.10
C THR A 72 -1.59 13.04 2.09
N LEU A 73 -2.21 12.05 1.45
CA LEU A 73 -3.15 12.24 0.35
C LEU A 73 -4.60 12.49 0.80
N LEU A 74 -5.03 11.93 1.94
CA LEU A 74 -6.40 12.14 2.42
C LEU A 74 -6.61 13.60 2.87
N PRO A 75 -7.85 14.11 2.81
CA PRO A 75 -8.23 15.31 3.56
C PRO A 75 -7.88 15.17 5.05
N LEU A 76 -7.54 16.26 5.73
CA LEU A 76 -7.03 16.22 7.10
C LEU A 76 -8.00 15.53 8.08
N ASP A 77 -9.31 15.80 7.95
CA ASP A 77 -10.36 15.18 8.76
C ASP A 77 -10.44 13.66 8.52
N ALA A 78 -10.34 13.23 7.25
CA ALA A 78 -10.32 11.81 6.88
C ALA A 78 -9.05 11.11 7.39
N ALA A 79 -7.89 11.75 7.28
CA ALA A 79 -6.64 11.23 7.79
C ALA A 79 -6.65 11.11 9.33
N GLN A 80 -7.25 12.06 10.04
CA GLN A 80 -7.41 12.01 11.50
C GLN A 80 -8.33 10.87 11.94
N ARG A 81 -9.44 10.62 11.23
CA ARG A 81 -10.31 9.44 11.48
C ARG A 81 -9.56 8.14 11.24
N LEU A 82 -8.87 8.02 10.11
CA LEU A 82 -8.09 6.82 9.79
C LEU A 82 -6.98 6.58 10.82
N ARG A 83 -6.33 7.64 11.32
CA ARG A 83 -5.36 7.54 12.42
C ARG A 83 -5.97 6.88 13.66
N GLU A 84 -7.15 7.32 14.07
CA GLU A 84 -7.84 6.77 15.25
C GLU A 84 -8.14 5.28 15.06
N GLU A 85 -8.65 4.90 13.88
CA GLU A 85 -8.92 3.49 13.57
C GLU A 85 -7.65 2.62 13.59
N LEU A 86 -6.53 3.14 13.08
CA LEU A 86 -5.25 2.44 13.09
C LEU A 86 -4.68 2.27 14.50
N ILE A 87 -4.86 3.27 15.38
CA ILE A 87 -4.46 3.19 16.78
C ILE A 87 -5.28 2.14 17.53
N GLN A 88 -6.60 2.11 17.33
CA GLN A 88 -7.48 1.11 17.93
C GLN A 88 -7.11 -0.29 17.45
N HIS A 89 -6.93 -0.46 16.13
CA HIS A 89 -6.49 -1.74 15.56
C HIS A 89 -5.15 -2.21 16.12
N ALA A 90 -4.19 -1.30 16.31
CA ALA A 90 -2.91 -1.63 16.91
C ALA A 90 -3.03 -2.00 18.40
N ALA A 91 -3.95 -1.37 19.14
CA ALA A 91 -4.23 -1.73 20.52
C ALA A 91 -4.77 -3.16 20.66
N ASP A 92 -5.62 -3.57 19.71
CA ASP A 92 -6.24 -4.91 19.66
C ASP A 92 -5.25 -5.98 19.19
N THR A 93 -4.48 -5.71 18.15
CA THR A 93 -3.59 -6.70 17.50
C THR A 93 -2.16 -6.70 18.01
N LYS A 94 -1.73 -5.65 18.71
CA LYS A 94 -0.35 -5.36 19.12
C LYS A 94 0.63 -5.10 17.96
N ASP A 95 0.14 -4.98 16.71
CA ASP A 95 0.96 -4.51 15.59
C ASP A 95 0.88 -2.99 15.46
N HIS A 96 1.92 -2.30 15.92
CA HIS A 96 2.04 -0.84 15.89
C HIS A 96 2.77 -0.30 14.65
N THR A 97 3.20 -1.17 13.74
CA THR A 97 4.08 -0.77 12.62
C THR A 97 3.43 0.26 11.70
N VAL A 98 2.13 0.11 11.43
CA VAL A 98 1.37 1.04 10.59
C VAL A 98 0.97 2.29 11.38
N SER A 99 0.45 2.12 12.60
CA SER A 99 -0.06 3.25 13.40
C SER A 99 1.02 4.29 13.69
N ASP A 100 2.20 3.85 14.11
CA ASP A 100 3.24 4.75 14.61
C ASP A 100 3.79 5.62 13.48
N THR A 101 4.09 5.01 12.34
CA THR A 101 4.56 5.71 11.15
C THR A 101 3.47 6.63 10.59
N PHE A 102 2.21 6.19 10.55
CA PHE A 102 1.09 7.02 10.11
C PHE A 102 0.94 8.28 10.98
N VAL A 103 1.04 8.13 12.30
CA VAL A 103 0.98 9.25 13.26
C VAL A 103 2.13 10.22 13.02
N GLN A 104 3.35 9.73 12.82
CA GLN A 104 4.51 10.58 12.54
C GLN A 104 4.34 11.39 11.24
N LEU A 105 3.89 10.74 10.16
CA LEU A 105 3.64 11.40 8.88
C LEU A 105 2.55 12.46 9.01
N LEU A 106 1.43 12.15 9.68
CA LEU A 106 0.33 13.10 9.84
C LEU A 106 0.72 14.30 10.71
N ARG A 107 1.60 14.13 11.71
CA ARG A 107 2.10 15.23 12.54
C ARG A 107 3.03 16.19 11.79
N SER A 108 3.68 15.71 10.73
CA SER A 108 4.60 16.51 9.91
C SER A 108 3.90 17.32 8.82
N ARG A 109 2.58 17.16 8.67
CA ARG A 109 1.76 17.85 7.69
C ARG A 109 1.23 19.17 8.25
#